data_AF-A0A0G2E2L5-F1
#
_entry.id   AF-A0A0G2E2L5-F1
#
_cell.length_a   1.000
_cell.length_b   1.000
_cell.length_c   1.000
_cell.angle_alpha   90.00
_cell.angle_beta   90.00
_cell.angle_gamma   90.00
#
_symmetry.space_group_name_H-M   'P 1'
#
loop_
_entity.id
_entity.type
_entity.pdbx_description
1 polymer ?
#
loop_
_entity_poly.entity_id
_entity_poly.type
_entity_poly.pdbx_seq_one_letter_code
_entity_poly.pdbx_strand_id
1 'polypeptide(L)'
;MNSKIFAPPGKMRICKALEDAELDERLTPDPRAAQVHMTPLFEIRADTLADYLDGYRDTFARAVGFRPTGWNYRPPGSRFVESPPVQAVLRSSNWKSAFSMRDLVPQRGSSARASSFAVPYSEHSSFRELTMFCCALRIDKIVPTVNVGSAKSRERMKAWCEKWALERRRNGLFVPEPGETW
;
A
#
# COMPACT_ATOMS: atom_id res chain seq x y z
N MET A 1 17.58 1.31 -12.28
CA MET A 1 18.78 1.84 -11.58
C MET A 1 19.58 0.65 -11.09
N ASN A 2 20.87 0.58 -11.38
CA ASN A 2 21.76 -0.45 -10.85
C ASN A 2 22.59 0.18 -9.71
N SER A 3 22.05 0.17 -8.49
CA SER A 3 22.64 0.84 -7.33
C SER A 3 22.56 -0.06 -6.10
N LYS A 4 23.51 0.13 -5.18
CA LYS A 4 23.38 -0.35 -3.80
C LYS A 4 22.29 0.42 -3.04
N ILE A 5 21.87 -0.16 -1.93
CA ILE A 5 20.87 0.38 -1.00
C ILE A 5 21.56 0.61 0.34
N PHE A 6 21.70 1.87 0.74
CA PHE A 6 22.17 2.21 2.07
C PHE A 6 21.11 1.86 3.11
N ALA A 7 21.52 1.16 4.17
CA ALA A 7 20.69 0.91 5.33
C ALA A 7 21.52 1.03 6.62
N PRO A 8 20.99 1.67 7.69
CA PRO A 8 21.67 1.70 8.98
C PRO A 8 21.91 0.27 9.52
N PRO A 9 22.93 0.04 10.37
CA PRO A 9 23.26 -1.29 10.87
C PRO A 9 22.09 -2.04 11.53
N GLY A 10 21.21 -1.32 12.23
CA GLY A 10 19.98 -1.89 12.78
C GLY A 10 19.03 -2.43 11.71
N LYS A 11 18.86 -1.71 10.60
CA LYS A 11 17.99 -2.10 9.50
C LYS A 11 18.59 -3.24 8.67
N MET A 12 19.90 -3.23 8.43
CA MET A 12 20.59 -4.34 7.75
C MET A 12 20.40 -5.67 8.48
N ARG A 13 20.48 -5.69 9.82
CA ARG A 13 20.22 -6.89 10.62
C ARG A 13 18.80 -7.43 10.43
N ILE A 14 17.81 -6.53 10.30
CA ILE A 14 16.42 -6.91 10.02
C ILE A 14 16.30 -7.49 8.60
N CYS A 15 16.91 -6.83 7.60
CA CYS A 15 16.86 -7.32 6.21
C CYS A 15 17.49 -8.70 6.05
N LYS A 16 18.58 -8.98 6.76
CA LYS A 16 19.22 -10.31 6.75
C LYS A 16 18.30 -11.43 7.24
N ALA A 17 17.34 -11.12 8.11
CA ALA A 17 16.35 -12.08 8.58
C ALA A 17 15.23 -12.37 7.56
N LEU A 18 15.21 -11.66 6.43
CA LEU A 18 14.29 -11.93 5.32
C LEU A 18 14.79 -13.05 4.41
N GLU A 19 16.04 -13.50 4.58
CA GLU A 19 16.66 -14.59 3.79
C GLU A 19 16.63 -14.32 2.28
N ASP A 20 16.72 -13.05 1.89
CA ASP A 20 16.71 -12.58 0.50
C ASP A 20 18.14 -12.28 0.04
N ALA A 21 18.72 -13.22 -0.72
CA ALA A 21 20.10 -13.12 -1.21
C ALA A 21 20.30 -11.94 -2.17
N GLU A 22 19.29 -11.57 -2.97
CA GLU A 22 19.40 -10.43 -3.87
C GLU A 22 19.45 -9.12 -3.08
N LEU A 23 18.58 -8.99 -2.08
CA LEU A 23 18.57 -7.82 -1.20
C LEU A 23 19.90 -7.71 -0.43
N ASP A 24 20.37 -8.81 0.14
CA ASP A 24 21.62 -8.85 0.92
C ASP A 24 22.82 -8.40 0.08
N GLU A 25 22.91 -8.85 -1.17
CA GLU A 25 23.97 -8.41 -2.09
C GLU A 25 23.88 -6.91 -2.37
N ARG A 26 22.68 -6.33 -2.42
CA ARG A 26 22.46 -4.91 -2.73
C ARG A 26 22.67 -3.98 -1.54
N LEU A 27 22.62 -4.46 -0.29
CA LEU A 27 22.76 -3.61 0.89
C LEU A 27 24.20 -3.11 1.08
N THR A 28 24.33 -1.89 1.61
CA THR A 28 25.62 -1.31 2.01
C THR A 28 25.48 -0.48 3.29
N PRO A 29 26.48 -0.50 4.19
CA PRO A 29 26.53 0.43 5.32
C PRO A 29 27.08 1.81 4.94
N ASP A 30 27.64 1.97 3.74
CA ASP A 30 28.18 3.25 3.26
C ASP A 30 27.10 4.05 2.51
N PRO A 31 26.65 5.20 3.04
CA PRO A 31 25.64 6.04 2.39
C PRO A 31 26.14 6.67 1.08
N ARG A 32 27.44 6.86 0.88
CA ARG A 32 27.99 7.44 -0.37
C ARG A 32 28.12 6.42 -1.49
N ALA A 33 28.13 5.13 -1.16
CA ALA A 33 28.16 4.04 -2.14
C ALA A 33 26.78 3.67 -2.70
N ALA A 34 25.69 4.32 -2.25
CA ALA A 34 24.32 4.01 -2.64
C ALA A 34 23.59 5.25 -3.17
N GLN A 35 22.66 5.06 -4.12
CA GLN A 35 21.70 6.08 -4.54
C GLN A 35 20.32 5.89 -3.91
N VAL A 36 20.11 4.77 -3.20
CA VAL A 36 18.85 4.44 -2.51
C VAL A 36 19.14 4.34 -1.03
N HIS A 37 18.43 5.11 -0.21
CA HIS A 37 18.68 5.20 1.23
C HIS A 37 17.44 4.76 1.99
N MET A 38 17.57 3.74 2.84
CA MET A 38 16.53 3.32 3.77
C MET A 38 16.49 4.26 4.96
N THR A 39 15.47 5.11 4.98
CA THR A 39 15.28 6.14 6.01
C THR A 39 14.01 5.84 6.82
N PRO A 40 13.99 6.10 8.14
CA PRO A 40 12.77 6.02 8.93
C PRO A 40 11.61 6.82 8.32
N LEU A 41 10.41 6.25 8.26
CA LEU A 41 9.25 6.85 7.57
C LEU A 41 8.89 8.25 8.06
N PHE A 42 9.15 8.58 9.33
CA PHE A 42 8.85 9.90 9.90
C PHE A 42 9.79 11.01 9.36
N GLU A 43 10.96 10.64 8.85
CA GLU A 43 11.96 11.55 8.27
C GLU A 43 11.77 11.72 6.75
N ILE A 44 10.83 11.01 6.13
CA ILE A 44 10.48 11.19 4.72
C ILE A 44 9.42 12.29 4.62
N ARG A 45 9.87 13.53 4.83
CA ARG A 45 9.12 14.78 4.61
C ARG A 45 10.03 15.75 3.87
N ALA A 46 9.45 16.74 3.19
CA ALA A 46 10.24 17.60 2.32
C ALA A 46 11.30 18.45 3.04
N ASP A 47 10.98 18.93 4.24
CA ASP A 47 11.89 19.66 5.14
C ASP A 47 13.01 18.75 5.63
N THR A 48 12.68 17.60 6.21
CA THR A 48 13.68 16.67 6.75
C THR A 48 14.55 16.02 5.66
N LEU A 49 14.04 15.85 4.44
CA LEU A 49 14.82 15.41 3.29
C LEU A 49 15.85 16.45 2.83
N ALA A 50 15.55 17.74 2.99
CA ALA A 50 16.51 18.79 2.67
C ALA A 50 17.69 18.75 3.65
N ASP A 51 17.41 18.64 4.95
CA ASP A 51 18.45 18.50 5.99
C ASP A 51 19.28 17.23 5.77
N TYR A 52 18.61 16.11 5.42
CA TYR A 52 19.30 14.86 5.09
C TYR A 52 20.23 15.03 3.87
N LEU A 53 19.74 15.66 2.80
CA LEU A 53 20.53 15.95 1.60
C LEU A 53 21.72 16.86 1.91
N ASP A 54 21.56 17.82 2.82
CA ASP A 54 22.62 18.75 3.20
C ASP A 54 23.84 18.05 3.83
N GLY A 55 23.65 16.88 4.48
CA GLY A 55 24.73 16.03 4.98
C GLY A 55 25.56 15.28 3.92
N TYR A 56 25.10 15.27 2.66
CA TYR A 56 25.73 14.52 1.55
C TYR A 56 25.90 15.38 0.29
N ARG A 57 26.01 16.70 0.44
CA ARG A 57 26.11 17.66 -0.69
C ARG A 57 27.37 17.53 -1.53
N ASP A 58 28.38 16.89 -0.98
CA ASP A 58 29.59 16.48 -1.68
C ASP A 58 29.31 15.41 -2.75
N THR A 59 28.22 14.64 -2.60
CA THR A 59 27.88 13.51 -3.48
C THR A 59 26.58 13.73 -4.25
N PHE A 60 25.54 14.29 -3.62
CA PHE A 60 24.19 14.37 -4.20
C PHE A 60 23.70 15.82 -4.33
N ALA A 61 23.06 16.11 -5.48
CA ALA A 61 22.49 17.43 -5.76
C ALA A 61 21.00 17.55 -5.40
N ARG A 62 20.26 16.43 -5.43
CA ARG A 62 18.81 16.37 -5.25
C ARG A 62 18.41 15.09 -4.52
N ALA A 63 17.33 15.17 -3.75
CA ALA A 63 16.72 14.04 -3.06
C ALA A 63 15.24 13.89 -3.45
N VAL A 64 14.82 12.65 -3.66
CA VAL A 64 13.41 12.28 -3.84
C VAL A 64 13.06 11.24 -2.79
N GLY A 65 12.11 11.56 -1.92
CA GLY A 65 11.63 10.66 -0.89
C GLY A 65 10.29 10.04 -1.27
N PHE A 66 10.20 8.72 -1.15
CA PHE A 66 8.94 8.00 -1.26
C PHE A 66 8.50 7.60 0.13
N ARG A 67 7.35 8.13 0.55
CA ARG A 67 6.68 7.75 1.78
C ARG A 67 5.61 6.73 1.44
N PRO A 68 5.89 5.41 1.53
CA PRO A 68 4.84 4.42 1.42
C PRO A 68 3.87 4.66 2.57
N THR A 69 2.61 4.87 2.20
CA THR A 69 1.51 5.01 3.14
C THR A 69 0.53 3.88 2.85
N GLY A 70 -0.15 3.39 3.89
CA GLY A 70 -1.27 2.48 3.72
C GLY A 70 -2.44 3.16 3.00
N TRP A 71 -3.67 2.90 3.45
CA TRP A 71 -4.87 3.40 2.77
C TRP A 71 -5.04 4.94 2.89
N ASN A 72 -4.39 5.70 2.01
CA ASN A 72 -4.72 7.10 1.69
C ASN A 72 -5.60 7.20 0.43
N TYR A 73 -6.26 6.10 0.09
CA TYR A 73 -7.09 5.98 -1.08
C TYR A 73 -8.30 6.91 -0.97
N ARG A 74 -8.43 7.79 -1.96
CA ARG A 74 -9.62 8.62 -2.14
C ARG A 74 -10.48 7.95 -3.20
N PRO A 75 -11.67 7.43 -2.86
CA PRO A 75 -12.57 6.89 -3.87
C PRO A 75 -12.92 7.97 -4.89
N PRO A 76 -13.10 7.62 -6.17
CA PRO A 76 -13.71 8.51 -7.15
C PRO A 76 -15.00 9.09 -6.56
N GLY A 77 -15.26 10.38 -6.79
CA GLY A 77 -16.45 11.04 -6.27
C GLY A 77 -17.78 10.38 -6.67
N SER A 78 -17.76 9.56 -7.73
CA SER A 78 -18.90 8.77 -8.23
C SER A 78 -19.09 7.42 -7.52
N ARG A 79 -18.20 7.01 -6.61
CA ARG A 79 -18.32 5.72 -5.91
C ARG A 79 -19.29 5.83 -4.73
N PHE A 80 -20.41 5.12 -4.80
CA PHE A 80 -21.31 4.95 -3.66
C PHE A 80 -20.69 4.03 -2.61
N VAL A 81 -20.31 4.59 -1.46
CA VAL A 81 -19.53 3.88 -0.42
C VAL A 81 -20.35 3.40 0.78
N GLU A 82 -21.58 3.89 0.95
CA GLU A 82 -22.35 3.61 2.17
C GLU A 82 -22.85 2.16 2.22
N SER A 83 -23.46 1.68 1.13
CA SER A 83 -23.90 0.28 1.02
C SER A 83 -23.97 -0.17 -0.46
N PRO A 84 -22.82 -0.28 -1.15
CA PRO A 84 -22.79 -0.71 -2.55
C PRO A 84 -23.30 -2.16 -2.70
N PRO A 85 -23.97 -2.49 -3.82
CA PRO A 85 -24.27 -3.88 -4.17
C PRO A 85 -22.99 -4.70 -4.35
N VAL A 86 -23.00 -5.97 -3.92
CA VAL A 86 -21.81 -6.86 -4.00
C VAL A 86 -21.34 -7.00 -5.46
N GLN A 87 -22.26 -7.16 -6.41
CA GLN A 87 -21.93 -7.21 -7.84
C GLN A 87 -21.24 -5.93 -8.35
N ALA A 88 -21.62 -4.76 -7.84
CA ALA A 88 -20.96 -3.51 -8.19
C ALA A 88 -19.52 -3.49 -7.66
N VAL A 89 -19.29 -3.95 -6.42
CA VAL A 89 -17.94 -4.08 -5.84
C VAL A 89 -17.07 -5.04 -6.65
N LEU A 90 -17.64 -6.17 -7.08
CA LEU A 90 -16.92 -7.19 -7.82
C LEU A 90 -16.55 -6.75 -9.24
N ARG A 91 -17.49 -6.16 -9.99
CA ARG A 91 -17.34 -5.99 -11.44
C ARG A 91 -17.10 -4.56 -11.90
N SER A 92 -17.54 -3.55 -11.16
CA SER A 92 -17.49 -2.17 -11.63
C SER A 92 -16.06 -1.64 -11.66
N SER A 93 -15.72 -0.93 -12.74
CA SER A 93 -14.42 -0.26 -12.91
C SER A 93 -14.12 0.73 -11.79
N ASN A 94 -15.16 1.39 -11.26
CA ASN A 94 -15.00 2.34 -10.16
C ASN A 94 -14.57 1.67 -8.85
N TRP A 95 -14.54 0.33 -8.72
CA TRP A 95 -14.01 -0.42 -7.57
C TRP A 95 -12.62 -0.99 -7.79
N LYS A 96 -12.08 -0.90 -9.02
CA LYS A 96 -10.71 -1.29 -9.33
C LYS A 96 -9.76 -0.19 -8.87
N SER A 97 -8.73 -0.56 -8.11
CA SER A 97 -7.71 0.37 -7.63
C SER A 97 -6.75 0.66 -8.78
N ALA A 98 -6.75 1.90 -9.29
CA ALA A 98 -5.77 2.36 -10.26
C ALA A 98 -4.89 3.44 -9.61
N PHE A 99 -3.58 3.30 -9.75
CA PHE A 99 -2.61 4.31 -9.37
C PHE A 99 -1.47 4.30 -10.38
N SER A 100 -1.05 5.47 -10.84
CA SER A 100 -0.03 5.65 -11.86
C SER A 100 0.93 6.79 -11.51
N MET A 101 1.99 6.94 -12.29
CA MET A 101 2.92 8.07 -12.15
C MET A 101 2.24 9.44 -12.27
N ARG A 102 1.08 9.53 -12.94
CA ARG A 102 0.31 10.78 -13.08
C ARG A 102 -0.37 11.19 -11.78
N ASP A 103 -0.57 10.25 -10.87
CA ASP A 103 -1.23 10.45 -9.59
C ASP A 103 -0.24 10.81 -8.47
N LEU A 104 1.07 10.79 -8.76
CA LEU A 104 2.11 11.20 -7.83
C LEU A 104 2.15 12.72 -7.72
N VAL A 105 1.68 13.23 -6.59
CA VAL A 105 1.70 14.66 -6.27
C VAL A 105 2.74 14.93 -5.18
N PRO A 106 3.65 15.92 -5.36
CA PRO A 106 4.60 16.31 -4.32
C PRO A 106 3.87 16.76 -3.05
N GLN A 107 4.33 16.29 -1.89
CA GLN A 107 3.78 16.72 -0.61
C GLN A 107 4.13 18.18 -0.31
N ARG A 108 3.33 18.83 0.54
CA ARG A 108 3.57 20.20 1.01
C ARG A 108 4.98 20.33 1.58
N GLY A 109 5.66 21.41 1.20
CA GLY A 109 7.06 21.68 1.58
C GLY A 109 8.08 21.17 0.56
N SER A 110 7.67 20.38 -0.43
CA SER A 110 8.57 19.92 -1.50
C SER A 110 9.17 21.10 -2.27
N SER A 111 10.44 20.97 -2.62
CA SER A 111 11.22 21.94 -3.38
C SER A 111 11.89 21.26 -4.57
N ALA A 112 12.51 22.06 -5.45
CA ALA A 112 13.28 21.53 -6.58
C ALA A 112 14.47 20.65 -6.15
N ARG A 113 15.00 20.85 -4.93
CA ARG A 113 16.13 20.08 -4.39
C ARG A 113 15.69 18.85 -3.59
N ALA A 114 14.58 18.95 -2.87
CA ALA A 114 14.07 17.88 -2.01
C ALA A 114 12.56 17.75 -2.21
N SER A 115 12.13 16.67 -2.85
CA SER A 115 10.72 16.37 -3.09
C SER A 115 10.31 15.11 -2.35
N SER A 116 9.11 15.10 -1.76
CA SER A 116 8.54 13.90 -1.12
C SER A 116 7.20 13.54 -1.76
N PHE A 117 6.95 12.25 -1.91
CA PHE A 117 5.73 11.71 -2.51
C PHE A 117 5.09 10.69 -1.57
N ALA A 118 3.79 10.81 -1.32
CA ALA A 118 3.02 9.74 -0.70
C ALA A 118 2.67 8.70 -1.76
N VAL A 119 3.02 7.44 -1.51
CA VAL A 119 2.71 6.33 -2.41
C VAL A 119 1.69 5.42 -1.71
N PRO A 120 0.54 5.12 -2.32
CA PRO A 120 -0.45 4.20 -1.76
C PRO A 120 0.05 2.76 -1.95
N TYR A 121 0.89 2.30 -1.02
CA TYR A 121 1.38 0.93 -0.99
C TYR A 121 0.75 0.23 0.21
N SER A 122 -0.08 -0.77 -0.04
CA SER A 122 -0.79 -1.49 1.01
C SER A 122 -0.46 -2.98 0.94
N GLU A 123 -0.10 -3.54 2.09
CA GLU A 123 0.05 -4.98 2.31
C GLU A 123 -1.26 -5.59 2.88
N HIS A 124 -2.35 -4.82 2.87
CA HIS A 124 -3.67 -5.26 3.27
C HIS A 124 -4.60 -5.31 2.06
N SER A 125 -5.52 -6.27 2.06
CA SER A 125 -6.50 -6.39 0.99
C SER A 125 -7.37 -5.15 0.88
N SER A 126 -7.58 -4.65 -0.33
CA SER A 126 -8.64 -3.68 -0.59
C SER A 126 -10.01 -4.30 -0.30
N PHE A 127 -11.04 -3.46 -0.12
CA PHE A 127 -12.39 -3.96 0.09
C PHE A 127 -12.89 -4.83 -1.08
N ARG A 128 -12.45 -4.52 -2.31
CA ARG A 128 -12.75 -5.32 -3.48
C ARG A 128 -12.07 -6.68 -3.42
N GLU A 129 -10.76 -6.73 -3.17
CA GLU A 129 -10.01 -7.98 -3.04
C GLU A 129 -10.60 -8.89 -1.96
N LEU A 130 -10.92 -8.33 -0.78
CA LEU A 130 -11.57 -9.08 0.29
C LEU A 130 -12.95 -9.61 -0.15
N THR A 131 -13.73 -8.80 -0.85
CA THR A 131 -15.04 -9.22 -1.39
C THR A 131 -14.89 -10.33 -2.42
N MET A 132 -13.89 -10.25 -3.32
CA MET A 132 -13.58 -11.30 -4.29
C MET A 132 -13.20 -12.60 -3.58
N PHE A 133 -12.26 -12.54 -2.64
CA PHE A 133 -11.84 -13.70 -1.86
C PHE A 133 -13.01 -14.36 -1.13
N CYS A 134 -13.81 -13.55 -0.42
CA CYS A 134 -14.98 -14.06 0.28
C CYS A 134 -16.02 -14.63 -0.69
N CYS A 135 -16.24 -14.08 -1.88
CA CYS A 135 -17.22 -14.61 -2.82
C CYS A 135 -16.70 -15.80 -3.66
N ALA A 136 -15.38 -15.98 -3.78
CA ALA A 136 -14.77 -17.05 -4.58
C ALA A 136 -14.64 -18.39 -3.83
N LEU A 137 -14.64 -18.37 -2.49
CA LEU A 137 -14.46 -19.56 -1.67
C LEU A 137 -15.76 -20.06 -1.03
N ARG A 138 -15.84 -21.39 -0.81
CA ARG A 138 -16.88 -22.01 0.00
C ARG A 138 -16.56 -21.79 1.48
N ILE A 139 -17.12 -20.73 2.06
CA ILE A 139 -16.91 -20.35 3.45
C ILE A 139 -18.19 -20.54 4.25
N ASP A 140 -18.12 -21.33 5.32
CA ASP A 140 -19.24 -21.54 6.25
C ASP A 140 -19.37 -20.39 7.25
N LYS A 141 -18.25 -19.90 7.79
CA LYS A 141 -18.21 -18.86 8.80
C LYS A 141 -17.04 -17.91 8.58
N ILE A 142 -17.31 -16.61 8.73
CA ILE A 142 -16.28 -15.56 8.72
C ILE A 142 -16.17 -15.00 10.14
N VAL A 143 -14.94 -14.91 10.66
CA VAL A 143 -14.64 -14.35 11.99
C VAL A 143 -13.68 -13.17 11.81
N PRO A 144 -14.14 -11.91 11.96
CA PRO A 144 -13.26 -10.75 11.86
C PRO A 144 -12.26 -10.70 13.02
N THR A 145 -11.01 -10.33 12.74
CA THR A 145 -9.93 -10.18 13.74
C THR A 145 -9.48 -8.73 13.95
N VAL A 146 -9.81 -7.84 13.00
CA VAL A 146 -9.47 -6.41 13.02
C VAL A 146 -10.75 -5.58 13.11
N ASN A 147 -10.67 -4.37 13.68
CA ASN A 147 -11.81 -3.47 13.88
C ASN A 147 -12.94 -4.04 14.75
N VAL A 148 -12.62 -4.99 15.65
CA VAL A 148 -13.60 -5.67 16.50
C VAL A 148 -13.95 -4.93 17.80
N GLY A 149 -13.26 -3.82 18.09
CA GLY A 149 -13.37 -3.09 19.37
C GLY A 149 -14.74 -2.44 19.63
N SER A 150 -15.52 -2.11 18.60
CA SER A 150 -16.83 -1.46 18.76
C SER A 150 -17.99 -2.30 18.24
N ALA A 151 -19.13 -2.27 18.94
CA ALA A 151 -20.35 -2.98 18.53
C ALA A 151 -20.80 -2.56 17.12
N LYS A 152 -20.84 -1.26 16.87
CA LYS A 152 -21.17 -0.68 15.56
C LYS A 152 -20.29 -1.23 14.42
N SER A 153 -18.97 -1.37 14.65
CA SER A 153 -18.07 -1.95 13.63
C SER A 153 -18.36 -3.44 13.41
N ARG A 154 -18.56 -4.20 14.50
CA ARG A 154 -18.91 -5.63 14.42
C ARG A 154 -20.22 -5.87 13.66
N GLU A 155 -21.25 -5.06 13.92
CA GLU A 155 -22.53 -5.11 13.20
C GLU A 155 -22.37 -4.82 11.71
N ARG A 156 -21.59 -3.79 11.36
CA ARG A 156 -21.29 -3.48 9.96
C ARG A 156 -20.56 -4.63 9.25
N MET A 157 -19.56 -5.23 9.90
CA MET A 157 -18.82 -6.36 9.33
C MET A 157 -19.71 -7.61 9.20
N LYS A 158 -20.57 -7.87 10.19
CA LYS A 158 -21.56 -8.96 10.15
C LYS A 158 -22.49 -8.81 8.95
N ALA A 159 -23.03 -7.61 8.72
CA ALA A 159 -23.89 -7.33 7.57
C ALA A 159 -23.17 -7.59 6.23
N TRP A 160 -21.88 -7.30 6.12
CA TRP A 160 -21.09 -7.65 4.93
C TRP A 160 -20.89 -9.14 4.76
N CYS A 161 -20.60 -9.87 5.84
CA CYS A 161 -20.46 -11.33 5.79
C CYS A 161 -21.76 -11.99 5.30
N GLU A 162 -22.92 -11.51 5.77
CA GLU A 162 -24.24 -11.96 5.33
C GLU A 162 -24.50 -11.64 3.85
N LYS A 163 -24.13 -10.44 3.39
CA LYS A 163 -24.22 -10.06 1.97
C LYS A 163 -23.37 -10.97 1.08
N TRP A 164 -22.13 -11.28 1.45
CA TRP A 164 -21.28 -12.20 0.69
C TRP A 164 -21.82 -13.62 0.68
N ALA A 165 -22.36 -14.11 1.81
CA ALA A 165 -22.98 -15.43 1.88
C ALA A 165 -24.23 -15.52 0.99
N LEU A 166 -25.08 -14.49 1.00
CA LEU A 166 -26.24 -14.40 0.13
C LEU A 166 -25.83 -14.36 -1.35
N GLU A 167 -24.80 -13.59 -1.66
CA GLU A 167 -24.26 -13.49 -3.01
C GLU A 167 -23.81 -14.85 -3.54
N ARG A 168 -23.03 -15.59 -2.74
CA ARG A 168 -22.60 -16.96 -3.09
C ARG A 168 -23.77 -17.92 -3.29
N ARG A 169 -24.80 -17.83 -2.44
CA ARG A 169 -25.99 -18.69 -2.54
C ARG A 169 -26.79 -18.41 -3.79
N ARG A 170 -26.92 -17.12 -4.17
CA ARG A 170 -27.74 -16.70 -5.30
C ARG A 170 -27.03 -16.88 -6.65
N ASN A 171 -25.75 -16.53 -6.71
CA ASN A 171 -25.02 -16.38 -7.97
C ASN A 171 -23.88 -17.41 -8.13
N GLY A 172 -23.73 -18.34 -7.18
CA GLY A 172 -22.61 -19.27 -7.15
C GLY A 172 -21.31 -18.62 -6.69
N LEU A 173 -20.19 -19.35 -6.83
CA LEU A 173 -18.87 -18.81 -6.50
C LEU A 173 -18.44 -17.78 -7.54
N PHE A 174 -17.85 -16.68 -7.06
CA PHE A 174 -17.26 -15.68 -7.94
C PHE A 174 -16.05 -16.26 -8.67
N VAL A 175 -16.01 -16.08 -9.98
CA VAL A 175 -14.87 -16.43 -10.83
C VAL A 175 -14.36 -15.14 -11.48
N PRO A 176 -13.10 -14.74 -11.22
CA PRO A 176 -12.48 -13.60 -11.89
C PRO A 176 -12.40 -13.82 -13.41
N GLU A 177 -12.43 -12.74 -14.18
CA GLU A 177 -12.30 -12.84 -15.63
C GLU A 177 -10.86 -13.24 -16.03
N PRO A 178 -10.66 -14.03 -17.10
CA PRO A 178 -9.32 -14.37 -17.57
C PRO A 178 -8.51 -13.10 -17.87
N GLY A 179 -7.35 -12.95 -17.23
CA GLY A 179 -6.48 -11.77 -17.36
C GLY A 179 -6.80 -10.63 -16.40
N GLU A 180 -7.79 -10.79 -15.51
CA GLU A 180 -8.02 -9.85 -14.43
C GLU A 180 -6.92 -10.02 -13.36
N THR A 181 -5.96 -9.10 -13.36
CA THR A 181 -4.95 -9.01 -12.31
C THR A 181 -5.55 -8.36 -11.07
N TRP A 182 -5.17 -8.87 -9.89
CA TRP A 182 -5.57 -8.38 -8.58
C TRP A 182 -5.17 -6.93 -8.35
#